data_AF-A0A2I0UYX9-F1
#
_entry.id   AF-A0A2I0UYX9-F1
#
_cell.length_a   1.000
_cell.length_b   1.000
_cell.length_c   1.000
_cell.angle_alpha   90.00
_cell.angle_beta   90.00
_cell.angle_gamma   90.00
#
_symmetry.space_group_name_H-M   'P 1'
#
loop_
_entity.id
_entity.type
_entity.pdbx_description
1 polymer ?
#
loop_
_entity_poly.entity_id
_entity_poly.type
_entity_poly.pdbx_seq_one_letter_code
_entity_poly.pdbx_strand_id
1 'polypeptide(L)'
;MVKIVCNILFIISCIFIFTFSVNVYANTQSSSLVDKYSEGGYKSLDSAVHAFEKYYKTEVKLPTIPSTISFTHKFGKFYVDSEYNLNTTLNLIFVNEHIKENIFKIDIRSLKHKLDFEGESYPLKDGSKGVYFEHQIYKFFVFEKNNLQYMFGIHKKGADSIKPELLVEMANSI
;
A
#
# COMPACT_ATOMS: atom_id res chain seq x y z
N MET A 1 1.63 -41.99 50.97
CA MET A 1 2.91 -42.09 50.25
C MET A 1 2.81 -41.72 48.77
N VAL A 2 1.96 -42.38 47.97
CA VAL A 2 1.87 -42.16 46.51
C VAL A 2 1.59 -40.70 46.09
N LYS A 3 0.68 -39.99 46.77
CA LYS A 3 0.39 -38.57 46.49
C LYS A 3 1.57 -37.62 46.73
N ILE A 4 2.44 -37.93 47.70
CA ILE A 4 3.63 -37.10 48.01
C ILE A 4 4.69 -37.29 46.93
N VAL A 5 4.87 -38.53 46.45
CA VAL A 5 5.81 -38.84 45.35
C VAL A 5 5.36 -38.20 44.04
N CYS A 6 4.06 -38.20 43.72
CA CYS A 6 3.54 -37.50 42.53
C CYS A 6 3.74 -35.98 42.59
N ASN A 7 3.54 -35.35 43.76
CA ASN A 7 3.76 -33.91 43.92
C ASN A 7 5.24 -33.54 43.81
N ILE A 8 6.14 -34.38 44.31
CA ILE A 8 7.59 -34.16 44.19
C ILE A 8 8.03 -34.28 42.72
N LEU A 9 7.51 -35.26 41.97
CA LEU A 9 7.81 -35.43 40.54
C LEU A 9 7.35 -34.22 39.72
N PHE A 10 6.18 -33.66 40.04
CA PHE A 10 5.64 -32.48 39.35
C PHE A 10 6.50 -31.24 39.61
N ILE A 11 6.95 -31.03 40.85
CA ILE A 11 7.83 -29.90 41.22
C ILE A 11 9.18 -30.00 40.51
N ILE A 12 9.78 -31.20 40.44
CA ILE A 12 11.05 -31.41 39.72
C ILE A 12 10.89 -31.11 38.22
N SER A 13 9.78 -31.51 37.61
CA SER A 13 9.48 -31.19 36.20
C SER A 13 9.33 -29.69 35.96
N CYS A 14 8.76 -28.93 36.89
CA CYS A 14 8.64 -27.48 36.75
C CYS A 14 10.00 -26.78 36.86
N ILE A 15 10.90 -27.27 37.72
CA ILE A 15 12.25 -26.68 37.89
C ILE A 15 13.08 -26.84 36.60
N PHE A 16 12.94 -27.97 35.88
CA PHE A 16 13.65 -28.17 34.60
C PHE A 16 13.22 -27.21 33.48
N ILE A 17 12.00 -26.65 33.53
CA ILE A 17 11.53 -25.67 32.52
C ILE A 17 12.21 -24.31 32.72
N PHE A 18 12.56 -23.95 33.95
CA PHE A 18 13.16 -22.65 34.27
C PHE A 18 14.67 -22.57 34.01
N THR A 19 15.38 -23.70 33.84
CA THR A 19 16.84 -23.70 33.64
C THR A 19 17.28 -23.63 32.18
N PHE A 20 16.35 -23.68 31.21
CA PHE A 20 16.65 -23.55 29.79
C PHE A 20 16.24 -22.18 29.24
N SER A 21 16.74 -21.10 29.83
CA SER A 21 16.74 -19.79 29.18
C SER A 21 17.86 -19.75 28.14
N VAL A 22 17.58 -20.23 26.93
CA VAL A 22 18.44 -20.02 25.77
C VAL A 22 18.38 -18.53 25.42
N ASN A 23 19.51 -17.85 25.48
CA ASN A 23 19.63 -16.49 24.97
C ASN A 23 19.50 -16.54 23.44
N VAL A 24 18.29 -16.30 22.93
CA VAL A 24 18.07 -16.05 21.50
C VAL A 24 18.45 -14.61 21.22
N TYR A 25 19.59 -14.40 20.58
CA TYR A 25 19.95 -13.11 20.04
C TYR A 25 19.11 -12.85 18.79
N ALA A 26 18.26 -11.82 18.82
CA ALA A 26 17.60 -11.35 17.61
C ALA A 26 18.67 -10.82 16.65
N ASN A 27 18.90 -11.52 15.54
CA ASN A 27 19.70 -10.99 14.44
C ASN A 27 18.90 -9.87 13.76
N THR A 28 18.99 -8.65 14.27
CA THR A 28 18.38 -7.47 13.67
C THR A 28 19.24 -6.99 12.50
N GLN A 29 19.44 -7.83 11.50
CA GLN A 29 19.84 -7.31 10.20
C GLN A 29 18.60 -6.61 9.65
N SER A 30 18.61 -5.28 9.65
CA SER A 30 17.47 -4.49 9.20
C SER A 30 17.21 -4.81 7.72
N SER A 31 16.14 -5.56 7.45
CA SER A 31 15.66 -5.88 6.11
C SER A 31 15.54 -4.59 5.28
N SER A 32 16.07 -4.62 4.05
CA SER A 32 16.07 -3.45 3.17
C SER A 32 14.64 -3.04 2.84
N LEU A 33 14.46 -1.81 2.35
CA LEU A 33 13.12 -1.37 1.96
C LEU A 33 12.56 -2.25 0.83
N VAL A 34 13.40 -2.67 -0.13
CA VAL A 34 13.03 -3.61 -1.20
C VAL A 34 12.58 -4.95 -0.64
N ASP A 35 13.30 -5.51 0.33
CA ASP A 35 12.96 -6.80 0.95
C ASP A 35 11.60 -6.72 1.65
N LYS A 36 11.36 -5.66 2.45
CA LYS A 36 10.07 -5.44 3.14
C LYS A 36 8.89 -5.36 2.18
N TYR A 37 9.03 -4.64 1.07
CA TYR A 37 7.97 -4.56 0.06
C TYR A 37 7.78 -5.90 -0.66
N SER A 38 8.86 -6.60 -0.96
CA SER A 38 8.82 -7.93 -1.60
C SER A 38 8.12 -8.97 -0.73
N GLU A 39 8.40 -8.99 0.59
CA GLU A 39 7.69 -9.81 1.58
C GLU A 39 6.18 -9.51 1.59
N GLY A 40 5.79 -8.25 1.38
CA GLY A 40 4.40 -7.81 1.21
C GLY A 40 3.77 -8.19 -0.13
N GLY A 41 4.49 -8.87 -1.02
CA GLY A 41 4.04 -9.27 -2.36
C GLY A 41 4.12 -8.16 -3.40
N TYR A 42 4.85 -7.08 -3.13
CA TYR A 42 5.17 -6.08 -4.14
C TYR A 42 6.34 -6.55 -5.01
N LYS A 43 6.39 -6.00 -6.21
CA LYS A 43 7.41 -6.24 -7.24
C LYS A 43 7.71 -4.93 -7.96
N SER A 44 8.47 -4.98 -9.05
CA SER A 44 8.70 -3.79 -9.86
C SER A 44 7.38 -3.20 -10.36
N LEU A 45 7.34 -1.86 -10.44
CA LEU A 45 6.19 -1.12 -10.93
C LEU A 45 5.75 -1.63 -12.31
N ASP A 46 6.68 -1.74 -13.25
CA ASP A 46 6.39 -2.18 -14.63
C ASP A 46 5.82 -3.59 -14.69
N SER A 47 6.33 -4.51 -13.86
CA SER A 47 5.83 -5.90 -13.82
C SER A 47 4.40 -5.97 -13.30
N ALA A 48 4.05 -5.15 -12.31
CA ALA A 48 2.69 -5.10 -11.78
C ALA A 48 1.71 -4.45 -12.77
N VAL A 49 2.12 -3.33 -13.39
CA VAL A 49 1.35 -2.65 -14.45
C VAL A 49 1.09 -3.61 -15.60
N HIS A 50 2.13 -4.23 -16.15
CA HIS A 50 1.99 -5.18 -17.27
C HIS A 50 1.05 -6.35 -16.95
N ALA A 51 1.10 -6.87 -15.71
CA ALA A 51 0.22 -7.94 -15.29
C ALA A 51 -1.26 -7.49 -15.24
N PHE A 52 -1.54 -6.28 -14.75
CA PHE A 52 -2.87 -5.70 -14.73
C PHE A 52 -3.40 -5.44 -16.15
N GLU A 53 -2.58 -4.82 -17.01
CA GLU A 53 -2.92 -4.50 -18.40
C GLU A 53 -3.25 -5.77 -19.19
N LYS A 54 -2.45 -6.82 -19.01
CA LYS A 54 -2.69 -8.13 -19.62
C LYS A 54 -4.00 -8.76 -19.14
N TYR A 55 -4.32 -8.62 -17.85
CA TYR A 55 -5.54 -9.18 -17.26
C TYR A 55 -6.80 -8.48 -17.78
N TYR A 56 -6.81 -7.13 -17.78
CA TYR A 56 -7.98 -6.34 -18.20
C TYR A 56 -8.01 -5.98 -19.69
N LYS A 57 -6.93 -6.28 -20.44
CA LYS A 57 -6.76 -5.89 -21.84
C LYS A 57 -6.95 -4.38 -22.05
N THR A 58 -6.33 -3.60 -21.18
CA THR A 58 -6.40 -2.14 -21.17
C THR A 58 -5.04 -1.57 -20.85
N GLU A 59 -4.74 -0.36 -21.32
CA GLU A 59 -3.47 0.33 -21.07
C GLU A 59 -3.60 1.22 -19.84
N VAL A 60 -2.61 1.16 -18.95
CA VAL A 60 -2.53 2.01 -17.77
C VAL A 60 -1.63 3.20 -18.08
N LYS A 61 -2.23 4.39 -18.10
CA LYS A 61 -1.49 5.64 -18.09
C LYS A 61 -1.20 6.07 -16.66
N LEU A 62 0.05 6.43 -16.37
CA LEU A 62 0.49 6.92 -15.07
C LEU A 62 0.67 8.43 -15.09
N PRO A 63 0.40 9.12 -13.96
CA PRO A 63 0.54 10.56 -13.91
C PRO A 63 2.01 10.98 -13.98
N THR A 64 2.24 12.17 -14.51
CA THR A 64 3.50 12.89 -14.34
C THR A 64 3.59 13.37 -12.90
N ILE A 65 4.54 12.82 -12.15
CA ILE A 65 4.79 13.22 -10.77
C ILE A 65 5.68 14.48 -10.78
N PRO A 66 5.26 15.58 -10.12
CA PRO A 66 6.06 16.80 -10.00
C PRO A 66 7.43 16.52 -9.38
N SER A 67 8.48 17.16 -9.91
CA SER A 67 9.86 17.01 -9.40
C SER A 67 10.04 17.51 -7.96
N THR A 68 9.09 18.31 -7.46
CA THR A 68 9.02 18.75 -6.06
C THR A 68 8.78 17.60 -5.08
N ILE A 69 8.31 16.44 -5.57
CA ILE A 69 8.13 15.23 -4.77
C ILE A 69 9.17 14.19 -5.20
N SER A 70 10.18 13.96 -4.35
CA SER A 70 11.25 13.01 -4.63
C SER A 70 10.98 11.64 -4.00
N PHE A 71 11.12 10.60 -4.83
CA PHE A 71 11.01 9.20 -4.41
C PHE A 71 12.27 8.44 -4.78
N THR A 72 12.73 7.61 -3.85
CA THR A 72 13.89 6.73 -4.04
C THR A 72 13.51 5.38 -4.63
N HIS A 73 12.28 4.93 -4.38
CA HIS A 73 11.82 3.60 -4.74
C HIS A 73 10.39 3.65 -5.28
N LYS A 74 10.08 2.72 -6.18
CA LYS A 74 8.77 2.55 -6.80
C LYS A 74 8.43 1.06 -6.85
N PHE A 75 7.26 0.70 -6.37
CA PHE A 75 6.81 -0.69 -6.34
C PHE A 75 5.39 -0.81 -6.86
N GLY A 76 5.05 -2.00 -7.32
CA GLY A 76 3.70 -2.33 -7.76
C GLY A 76 3.26 -3.70 -7.24
N LYS A 77 1.97 -3.82 -6.96
CA LYS A 77 1.31 -5.07 -6.58
C LYS A 77 -0.03 -5.15 -7.28
N PHE A 78 -0.16 -6.12 -8.20
CA PHE A 78 -1.44 -6.47 -8.79
C PHE A 78 -2.05 -7.61 -8.00
N TYR A 79 -3.23 -7.37 -7.41
CA TYR A 79 -3.99 -8.35 -6.65
C TYR A 79 -5.26 -8.70 -7.41
N VAL A 80 -5.54 -10.00 -7.56
CA VAL A 80 -6.75 -10.54 -8.17
C VAL A 80 -7.57 -11.22 -7.07
N ASP A 81 -8.80 -10.76 -6.90
CA ASP A 81 -9.78 -11.39 -6.01
C ASP A 81 -10.41 -12.60 -6.72
N SER A 82 -10.04 -13.80 -6.27
CA SER A 82 -10.39 -15.06 -6.94
C SER A 82 -11.86 -15.45 -6.86
N GLU A 83 -12.63 -14.86 -5.96
CA GLU A 83 -14.01 -15.30 -5.71
C GLU A 83 -15.02 -14.45 -6.48
N TYR A 84 -14.86 -13.12 -6.45
CA TYR A 84 -15.82 -12.21 -7.06
C TYR A 84 -15.19 -11.11 -7.93
N ASN A 85 -13.87 -11.04 -8.02
CA ASN A 85 -13.11 -9.96 -8.69
C ASN A 85 -13.44 -8.54 -8.20
N LEU A 86 -14.18 -8.39 -7.10
CA LEU A 86 -14.64 -7.09 -6.60
C LEU A 86 -13.49 -6.25 -6.04
N ASN A 87 -12.47 -6.92 -5.48
CA ASN A 87 -11.30 -6.26 -4.90
C ASN A 87 -10.06 -6.33 -5.80
N THR A 88 -10.21 -6.77 -7.06
CA THR A 88 -9.10 -6.82 -8.02
C THR A 88 -8.57 -5.40 -8.27
N THR A 89 -7.32 -5.15 -7.88
CA THR A 89 -6.73 -3.80 -7.82
C THR A 89 -5.25 -3.86 -8.17
N LEU A 90 -4.77 -2.89 -8.94
CA LEU A 90 -3.35 -2.58 -9.07
C LEU A 90 -2.98 -1.48 -8.07
N ASN A 91 -2.11 -1.81 -7.12
CA ASN A 91 -1.60 -0.86 -6.14
C ASN A 91 -0.17 -0.48 -6.52
N LEU A 92 0.07 0.81 -6.72
CA LEU A 92 1.40 1.38 -6.98
C LEU A 92 1.80 2.23 -5.80
N ILE A 93 3.06 2.14 -5.38
CA ILE A 93 3.57 2.90 -4.24
C ILE A 93 4.95 3.48 -4.54
N PHE A 94 5.10 4.75 -4.21
CA PHE A 94 6.29 5.57 -4.40
C PHE A 94 6.72 6.05 -3.03
N VAL A 95 7.97 5.77 -2.66
CA VAL A 95 8.48 6.07 -1.32
C VAL A 95 9.88 6.66 -1.34
N ASN A 96 10.16 7.47 -0.33
CA ASN A 96 11.47 8.01 -0.06
C ASN A 96 12.08 7.31 1.16
N GLU A 97 13.23 6.66 0.99
CA GLU A 97 13.93 5.93 2.06
C GLU A 97 14.42 6.88 3.16
N HIS A 98 14.70 8.13 2.82
CA HIS A 98 15.22 9.14 3.73
C HIS A 98 14.12 10.02 4.35
N ILE A 99 12.95 10.13 3.71
CA ILE A 99 11.81 10.93 4.16
C ILE A 99 10.60 10.01 4.28
N LYS A 100 10.39 9.42 5.47
CA LYS A 100 9.37 8.38 5.70
C LYS A 100 7.94 8.84 5.40
N GLU A 101 7.68 10.14 5.54
CA GLU A 101 6.39 10.75 5.29
C GLU A 101 6.13 11.02 3.80
N ASN A 102 7.14 10.93 2.94
CA ASN A 102 6.98 11.04 1.49
C ASN A 102 6.55 9.71 0.90
N ILE A 103 5.25 9.43 1.05
CA ILE A 103 4.58 8.27 0.48
C ILE A 103 3.47 8.78 -0.44
N PHE A 104 3.55 8.36 -1.70
CA PHE A 104 2.48 8.51 -2.67
C PHE A 104 2.05 7.14 -3.15
N LYS A 105 0.74 6.93 -3.28
CA LYS A 105 0.18 5.69 -3.81
C LYS A 105 -0.87 5.97 -4.87
N ILE A 106 -1.01 5.02 -5.78
CA ILE A 106 -2.03 5.00 -6.82
C ILE A 106 -2.68 3.62 -6.77
N ASP A 107 -3.97 3.59 -6.44
CA ASP A 107 -4.77 2.38 -6.49
C ASP A 107 -5.65 2.46 -7.76
N ILE A 108 -5.54 1.47 -8.66
CA ILE A 108 -6.20 1.45 -9.98
C ILE A 108 -7.13 0.25 -10.08
N ARG A 109 -8.36 0.49 -10.53
CA ARG A 109 -9.42 -0.52 -10.70
C ARG A 109 -10.14 -0.35 -12.02
N SER A 110 -10.72 -1.43 -12.54
CA SER A 110 -11.67 -1.35 -13.65
C SER A 110 -12.95 -0.63 -13.23
N LEU A 111 -13.55 0.18 -14.10
CA LEU A 111 -14.85 0.82 -13.82
C LEU A 111 -15.98 -0.18 -13.54
N LYS A 112 -15.85 -1.43 -14.02
CA LYS A 112 -16.79 -2.51 -13.70
C LYS A 112 -16.87 -2.80 -12.18
N HIS A 113 -15.80 -2.52 -11.46
CA HIS A 113 -15.64 -2.76 -10.03
C HIS A 113 -15.23 -1.48 -9.29
N LYS A 114 -15.69 -0.33 -9.78
CA LYS A 114 -15.41 0.97 -9.16
C LYS A 114 -16.02 1.03 -7.76
N LEU A 115 -15.42 1.89 -6.94
CA LEU A 115 -15.98 2.25 -5.64
C LEU A 115 -16.51 3.69 -5.71
N ASP A 116 -17.59 3.94 -4.99
CA ASP A 116 -18.11 5.28 -4.82
C ASP A 116 -17.51 5.92 -3.57
N PHE A 117 -17.17 7.21 -3.68
CA PHE A 117 -16.57 7.98 -2.60
C PHE A 117 -17.29 9.33 -2.48
N GLU A 118 -17.46 9.79 -1.25
CA GLU A 118 -18.02 11.10 -0.94
C GLU A 118 -16.90 12.06 -0.54
N GLY A 119 -16.99 13.32 -0.98
CA GLY A 119 -15.97 14.33 -0.74
C GLY A 119 -16.18 15.59 -1.57
N GLU A 120 -15.17 16.45 -1.57
CA GLU A 120 -15.17 17.70 -2.34
C GLU A 120 -14.93 17.40 -3.82
N SER A 121 -15.78 17.95 -4.70
CA SER A 121 -15.66 17.71 -6.13
C SER A 121 -14.78 18.75 -6.82
N TYR A 122 -13.83 18.29 -7.63
CA TYR A 122 -12.94 19.13 -8.42
C TYR A 122 -13.10 18.83 -9.92
N PRO A 123 -13.20 19.85 -10.79
CA PRO A 123 -13.26 19.64 -12.23
C PRO A 123 -11.89 19.22 -12.81
N LEU A 124 -11.92 18.34 -13.79
CA LEU A 124 -10.78 17.96 -14.62
C LEU A 124 -10.85 18.65 -16.00
N LYS A 125 -9.72 18.72 -16.71
CA LYS A 125 -9.59 19.43 -18.00
C LYS A 125 -10.45 18.83 -19.11
N ASP A 126 -10.78 17.55 -19.02
CA ASP A 126 -11.66 16.84 -19.96
C ASP A 126 -13.16 17.01 -19.63
N GLY A 127 -13.50 17.82 -18.63
CA GLY A 127 -14.87 18.09 -18.20
C GLY A 127 -15.42 17.06 -17.22
N SER A 128 -14.70 15.97 -16.96
CA SER A 128 -15.02 15.04 -15.87
C SER A 128 -14.71 15.67 -14.50
N LYS A 129 -15.03 14.94 -13.43
CA LYS A 129 -14.82 15.39 -12.05
C LYS A 129 -14.06 14.33 -11.28
N GLY A 130 -13.22 14.78 -10.36
CA GLY A 130 -12.67 13.95 -9.30
C GLY A 130 -13.25 14.31 -7.94
N VAL A 131 -13.07 13.42 -6.97
CA VAL A 131 -13.49 13.57 -5.58
C VAL A 131 -12.26 13.59 -4.69
N TYR A 132 -12.09 14.67 -3.95
CA TYR A 132 -11.09 14.83 -2.91
C TYR A 132 -11.70 14.51 -1.55
N PHE A 133 -10.98 13.74 -0.74
CA PHE A 133 -11.35 13.51 0.66
C PHE A 133 -10.13 13.17 1.49
N GLU A 134 -10.26 13.28 2.81
CA GLU A 134 -9.23 12.84 3.73
C GLU A 134 -9.69 11.61 4.51
N HIS A 135 -8.82 10.62 4.64
CA HIS A 135 -9.09 9.47 5.49
C HIS A 135 -7.82 8.99 6.20
N GLN A 136 -7.93 8.81 7.52
CA GLN A 136 -6.81 8.45 8.40
C GLN A 136 -5.61 9.39 8.22
N ILE A 137 -4.47 8.85 7.79
CA ILE A 137 -3.20 9.55 7.56
C ILE A 137 -2.97 9.91 6.09
N TYR A 138 -4.00 9.84 5.23
CA TYR A 138 -3.88 10.14 3.80
C TYR A 138 -4.88 11.21 3.35
N LYS A 139 -4.46 11.98 2.34
CA LYS A 139 -5.32 12.80 1.48
C LYS A 139 -5.51 12.05 0.17
N PHE A 140 -6.75 11.91 -0.28
CA PHE A 140 -7.13 11.12 -1.44
C PHE A 140 -7.71 11.97 -2.56
N PHE A 141 -7.48 11.56 -3.79
CA PHE A 141 -8.17 12.08 -4.96
C PHE A 141 -8.56 10.93 -5.88
N VAL A 142 -9.86 10.76 -6.09
CA VAL A 142 -10.43 9.68 -6.90
C VAL A 142 -11.03 10.26 -8.17
N PHE A 143 -10.72 9.67 -9.33
CA PHE A 143 -11.27 10.09 -10.61
C PHE A 143 -11.32 8.93 -11.59
N GLU A 144 -12.09 9.09 -12.66
CA GLU A 144 -12.27 8.09 -13.69
C GLU A 144 -11.61 8.56 -14.99
N LYS A 145 -10.81 7.70 -15.63
CA LYS A 145 -10.18 7.99 -16.92
C LYS A 145 -9.88 6.71 -17.70
N ASN A 146 -10.06 6.72 -19.01
CA ASN A 146 -9.75 5.59 -19.90
C ASN A 146 -10.34 4.23 -19.44
N ASN A 147 -11.59 4.23 -18.95
CA ASN A 147 -12.27 3.04 -18.42
C ASN A 147 -11.64 2.43 -17.14
N LEU A 148 -10.85 3.23 -16.43
CA LEU A 148 -10.27 2.92 -15.13
C LEU A 148 -10.66 3.95 -14.08
N GLN A 149 -10.78 3.52 -12.82
CA GLN A 149 -10.83 4.41 -11.66
C GLN A 149 -9.43 4.48 -11.05
N TYR A 150 -8.95 5.70 -10.85
CA TYR A 150 -7.70 6.01 -10.19
C TYR A 150 -8.00 6.59 -8.82
N MET A 151 -7.30 6.10 -7.79
CA MET A 151 -7.28 6.71 -6.46
C MET A 151 -5.86 7.06 -6.09
N PHE A 152 -5.56 8.35 -6.12
CA PHE A 152 -4.31 8.90 -5.62
C PHE A 152 -4.39 9.04 -4.10
N GLY A 153 -3.33 8.68 -3.40
CA GLY A 153 -3.20 8.89 -1.95
C GLY A 153 -1.84 9.45 -1.60
N ILE A 154 -1.81 10.56 -0.85
CA ILE A 154 -0.57 11.15 -0.31
C ILE A 154 -0.64 11.15 1.20
N HIS A 155 0.44 10.73 1.85
CA HIS A 155 0.54 10.71 3.31
C HIS A 155 0.52 12.14 3.88
N LYS A 156 -0.36 12.41 4.85
CA LYS A 156 -0.70 13.75 5.37
C LYS A 156 0.53 14.57 5.77
N LYS A 157 1.46 13.97 6.51
CA LYS A 157 2.68 14.67 6.96
C LYS A 157 3.65 15.05 5.83
N GLY A 158 3.64 14.32 4.71
CA GLY A 158 4.36 14.71 3.50
C GLY A 158 3.54 15.65 2.60
N ALA A 159 2.26 15.84 2.95
CA ALA A 159 1.26 16.58 2.19
C ALA A 159 0.79 17.87 2.88
N ASP A 160 1.39 18.28 4.00
CA ASP A 160 1.00 19.52 4.69
C ASP A 160 1.19 20.74 3.78
N SER A 161 2.12 20.66 2.82
CA SER A 161 2.32 21.64 1.74
C SER A 161 1.59 21.31 0.43
N ILE A 162 1.02 20.09 0.29
CA ILE A 162 0.39 19.64 -0.95
C ILE A 162 -1.10 19.95 -0.91
N LYS A 163 -1.49 20.88 -1.78
CA LYS A 163 -2.88 21.27 -1.98
C LYS A 163 -3.60 20.30 -2.93
N PRO A 164 -4.93 20.16 -2.85
CA PRO A 164 -5.72 19.32 -3.75
C PRO A 164 -5.47 19.60 -5.24
N GLU A 165 -5.11 20.84 -5.59
CA GLU A 165 -4.81 21.24 -6.97
C GLU A 165 -3.63 20.47 -7.57
N LEU A 166 -2.67 20.02 -6.77
CA LEU A 166 -1.56 19.20 -7.27
C LEU A 166 -2.04 17.80 -7.68
N LEU A 167 -2.98 17.23 -6.93
CA LEU A 167 -3.62 15.95 -7.27
C LEU A 167 -4.44 16.07 -8.56
N VAL A 168 -5.14 17.20 -8.72
CA VAL A 168 -5.87 17.56 -9.95
C VAL A 168 -4.90 17.72 -11.13
N GLU A 169 -3.76 18.37 -10.95
CA GLU A 169 -2.74 18.52 -12.00
C GLU A 169 -2.18 17.15 -12.43
N MET A 170 -1.83 16.29 -11.48
CA MET A 170 -1.38 14.93 -11.76
C MET A 170 -2.47 14.12 -12.49
N ALA A 171 -3.73 14.23 -12.09
CA ALA A 171 -4.84 13.54 -12.75
C ALA A 171 -5.02 14.01 -14.20
N ASN A 172 -4.82 15.31 -14.46
CA ASN A 172 -4.89 15.91 -15.79
C ASN A 172 -3.70 15.58 -16.70
N SER A 173 -2.62 15.00 -16.16
CA SER A 173 -1.46 14.55 -16.94
C SER A 173 -1.61 13.13 -17.51
N ILE A 174 -2.67 12.43 -17.12
CA ILE A 174 -3.13 11.14 -17.67
C ILE A 174 -4.04 11.39 -18.88
#